data_AF-A0A7G8E6Z8-F1
#
_entry.id   AF-A0A7G8E6Z8-F1
#
_cell.length_a   1.000
_cell.length_b   1.000
_cell.length_c   1.000
_cell.angle_alpha   90.00
_cell.angle_beta   90.00
_cell.angle_gamma   90.00
#
_symmetry.space_group_name_H-M   'P 1'
#
loop_
_entity.id
_entity.type
_entity.pdbx_description
1 polymer ?
#
loop_
_entity_poly.entity_id
_entity_poly.type
_entity_poly.pdbx_seq_one_letter_code
_entity_poly.pdbx_strand_id
1 'polypeptide(L)' 'MPTSTPLPMIPEPHEPFDINRKEDSIFLLGSMFTVIFLFLL' A
#
# COMPACT_ATOMS: atom_id res chain seq x y z
N MET A 1 35.00 -6.51 20.12
CA MET A 1 33.69 -6.76 19.48
C MET A 1 33.48 -5.67 18.44
N PRO A 2 33.25 -5.96 17.15
CA PRO A 2 33.00 -4.91 16.18
C PRO A 2 31.55 -4.41 16.36
N THR A 3 31.40 -3.12 16.64
CA THR A 3 30.12 -2.44 16.75
C THR A 3 29.44 -2.45 15.39
N SER A 4 28.33 -3.19 15.26
CA SER A 4 27.51 -3.18 14.04
C SER A 4 26.81 -1.82 13.92
N THR A 5 27.33 -0.94 13.07
CA THR A 5 26.64 0.29 12.68
C THR A 5 25.37 -0.10 11.93
N PRO A 6 24.16 0.28 12.38
CA PRO A 6 22.95 0.02 11.62
C PRO A 6 23.01 0.79 10.30
N LEU A 7 22.91 0.07 9.18
CA LEU A 7 22.85 0.69 7.86
C LEU A 7 21.58 1.57 7.78
N PRO A 8 21.66 2.74 7.14
CA PRO A 8 20.48 3.56 6.91
C PRO A 8 19.44 2.74 6.14
N MET A 9 18.22 2.64 6.69
CA MET A 9 17.10 1.99 6.01
C MET A 9 16.70 2.88 4.84
N ILE A 10 17.11 2.50 3.63
CA ILE A 10 16.67 3.15 2.41
C ILE A 10 15.28 2.57 2.11
N PRO A 11 14.20 3.38 2.10
CA PRO A 11 12.88 2.87 1.77
C PRO A 11 12.90 2.35 0.32
N GLU A 12 12.44 1.12 0.13
CA GLU A 12 12.26 0.59 -1.23
C GLU A 12 11.20 1.41 -1.97
N PRO A 13 11.38 1.65 -3.27
CA PRO A 13 10.34 2.31 -4.06
C PRO A 13 9.05 1.51 -4.00
N HIS A 14 7.95 2.15 -3.58
CA HIS A 14 6.64 1.53 -3.68
C HIS A 14 6.31 1.24 -5.15
N GLU A 15 5.84 0.02 -5.43
CA GLU A 15 5.38 -0.30 -6.78
C GLU A 15 4.20 0.60 -7.18
N PRO A 16 4.15 1.09 -8.43
CA PRO A 16 3.02 1.86 -8.91
C PRO A 16 1.73 1.03 -8.89
N PHE A 17 0.62 1.69 -8.60
CA PHE A 17 -0.71 1.08 -8.71
C PHE A 17 -1.01 0.71 -10.17
N ASP A 18 -1.44 -0.52 -10.41
CA ASP A 18 -1.87 -1.00 -11.72
C ASP A 18 -3.24 -1.67 -11.63
N ILE A 19 -4.23 -1.11 -12.32
CA ILE A 19 -5.60 -1.63 -12.31
C ILE A 19 -5.73 -3.03 -12.92
N ASN A 20 -4.75 -3.46 -13.73
CA ASN A 20 -4.70 -4.80 -14.29
C ASN A 20 -4.16 -5.83 -13.28
N ARG A 21 -3.49 -5.37 -12.21
CA ARG A 21 -3.09 -6.23 -11.10
C ARG A 21 -4.31 -6.54 -10.24
N LYS A 22 -4.45 -7.83 -9.93
CA LYS A 22 -5.63 -8.33 -9.21
C LYS A 22 -5.69 -7.76 -7.80
N GLU A 23 -4.56 -7.66 -7.09
CA GLU A 23 -4.53 -7.14 -5.72
C GLU A 23 -5.00 -5.67 -5.68
N ASP A 24 -4.48 -4.87 -6.59
CA ASP A 24 -4.77 -3.44 -6.72
C ASP A 24 -6.24 -3.20 -7.11
N SER A 25 -6.78 -4.02 -8.01
CA SER A 25 -8.20 -3.98 -8.40
C SER A 25 -9.13 -4.29 -7.23
N ILE A 26 -8.80 -5.29 -6.41
CA ILE A 26 -9.57 -5.64 -5.21
C ILE A 26 -9.49 -4.53 -4.16
N PHE A 27 -8.31 -3.93 -3.98
CA PHE A 27 -8.13 -2.79 -3.07
C PHE A 27 -8.98 -1.59 -3.50
N LEU A 28 -8.99 -1.26 -4.79
CA LEU A 28 -9.81 -0.19 -5.34
C LEU A 28 -11.31 -0.47 -5.14
N LEU A 29 -11.76 -1.69 -5.41
CA LEU A 29 -13.16 -2.08 -5.24
C LEU A 29 -13.59 -1.99 -3.77
N GLY A 30 -12.79 -2.55 -2.86
CA GLY A 30 -13.07 -2.52 -1.43
C GLY A 30 -13.10 -1.09 -0.86
N SER A 31 -12.11 -0.28 -1.20
CA SER A 31 -12.05 1.12 -0.75
C SER A 31 -13.20 1.96 -1.30
N MET A 32 -13.61 1.76 -2.55
CA MET A 32 -14.76 2.42 -3.14
C MET A 32 -16.06 2.09 -2.37
N PHE A 33 -16.28 0.81 -2.03
CA PHE A 33 -17.44 0.42 -1.22
C PHE A 33 -17.44 1.06 0.17
N THR A 34 -16.28 1.14 0.83
CA THR A 34 -16.15 1.81 2.12
C THR A 34 -16.56 3.28 2.03
N VAL A 35 -16.07 4.01 1.03
CA VAL A 35 -16.41 5.43 0.84
C VAL A 35 -17.90 5.63 0.59
N ILE A 36 -18.51 4.79 -0.27
CA ILE A 36 -19.96 4.85 -0.54
C ILE A 36 -20.76 4.55 0.72
N PHE A 37 -20.39 3.52 1.48
CA PHE A 37 -21.07 3.14 2.71
C PHE A 37 -21.03 4.28 3.74
N LEU A 38 -19.88 4.92 3.93
CA LEU A 38 -19.75 6.08 4.82
C LEU A 38 -20.60 7.27 4.36
N PHE A 39 -20.74 7.49 3.06
CA PHE A 39 -21.57 8.59 2.53
C PHE A 39 -23.07 8.38 2.80
N LEU A 40 -23.52 7.13 2.89
CA LEU A 40 -24.93 6.77 3.10
C LEU A 40 -25.35 6.72 4.58
N LEU A 41 -24.40 6.86 5.51
CA LEU A 41 -24.61 6.78 6.96
C LEU A 41 -24.95 8.16 7.56
#